data_AF-A0A1X0EEH2-F1
#
_entry.id   AF-A0A1X0EEH2-F1
#
_cell.length_a   1.000
_cell.length_b   1.000
_cell.length_c   1.000
_cell.angle_alpha   90.00
_cell.angle_beta   90.00
_cell.angle_gamma   90.00
#
_symmetry.space_group_name_H-M   'P 1'
#
loop_
_entity.id
_entity.type
_entity.pdbx_description
1 polymer ?
#
loop_
_entity_poly.entity_id
_entity_poly.type
_entity_poly.pdbx_seq_one_letter_code
_entity_poly.pdbx_strand_id
1 'polypeptide(L)'
;MLSARRYGVLKDLHDRGLRVKWLTGALGASRDAWIARSKLVLNMHYWDAKIFEIARVSYLLANKRAVVSERGDDPVLEHELESGVAFADYSDLVDRCVELLGDEDARRELAERGFELFSARDQVAIVERALSVSPEDVAHETGAPDFPPIGEPLDDKDPNADQELRRRNLLRPKSEQERDQLLAKVELDPQDARSVFFLAETCFQLEDFIAARRWYAQRIELGGDDEEVYWAMYRLAATMQKLGEPWPDVEDAYLRSSISRPTRAEALHAIAVRYRFQQHFSFAYLFAQRAAAIPFPDDDLFIPADIAQVYAWRAVDEQAVCASWIGRHGEAFTLGRRLLARPDLPDSDRQRIAANRDFSVPAMLEAASPYPQALVKSLTANPRQGEVTVTLIAGPDRQATEQTLNTFLNCCLDVSRIGGVLVLDTGLSAADRAQLRKRYGFVTLGRARPGAGPGAQLAALRAQINGRLWLHLGQGWQFFTPENYLTRLTAVLDTEPQVFQVGINLSDAITLTGTSAAEQATQRTPDAGRYLLTSTMARGPAMFDTARLDQALRTKNTNPDPATGPRTASLDEVHCVLSPQA
;
A
#
# COMPACT_ATOMS: atom_id res chain seq x y z
N MET A 1 38.15 4.77 1.73
CA MET A 1 39.56 5.19 1.59
C MET A 1 40.24 5.16 2.97
N LEU A 2 41.56 5.04 3.01
CA LEU A 2 42.34 5.03 4.27
C LEU A 2 42.94 6.41 4.51
N SER A 3 42.58 7.06 5.62
CA SER A 3 43.16 8.36 6.02
C SER A 3 44.45 8.16 6.83
N ALA A 4 45.29 9.21 6.91
CA ALA A 4 46.52 9.17 7.72
C ALA A 4 46.23 8.83 9.20
N ARG A 5 45.13 9.34 9.75
CA ARG A 5 44.65 9.06 11.12
C ARG A 5 44.38 7.57 11.34
N ARG A 6 43.62 6.95 10.44
CA ARG A 6 43.31 5.51 10.53
C ARG A 6 44.54 4.66 10.27
N TYR A 7 45.43 5.09 9.38
CA TYR A 7 46.69 4.40 9.13
C TYR A 7 47.58 4.36 10.38
N GLY A 8 47.63 5.44 11.17
CA GLY A 8 48.37 5.48 12.43
C GLY A 8 47.96 4.35 13.38
N VAL A 9 46.66 4.22 13.68
CA VAL A 9 46.14 3.15 14.56
C VAL A 9 46.45 1.76 14.02
N LEU A 10 46.28 1.53 12.71
CA LEU A 10 46.57 0.23 12.08
C LEU A 10 48.07 -0.12 12.12
N LYS A 11 48.93 0.88 11.95
CA LYS A 11 50.39 0.72 12.05
C LYS A 11 50.79 0.41 13.49
N ASP A 12 50.23 1.09 14.47
CA ASP A 12 50.56 0.85 15.88
C ASP A 12 50.12 -0.56 16.33
N LEU A 13 48.96 -1.03 15.90
CA LEU A 13 48.54 -2.42 16.10
C LEU A 13 49.52 -3.42 15.46
N HIS A 14 50.04 -3.11 14.27
CA HIS A 14 51.04 -3.94 13.60
C HIS A 14 52.38 -3.95 14.35
N ASP A 15 52.84 -2.79 14.81
CA ASP A 15 54.09 -2.62 15.56
C ASP A 15 54.04 -3.30 16.93
N ARG A 16 52.84 -3.44 17.52
CA ARG A 16 52.57 -4.27 18.71
C ARG A 16 52.58 -5.78 18.43
N GLY A 17 52.90 -6.21 17.20
CA GLY A 17 53.04 -7.61 16.80
C GLY A 17 51.74 -8.29 16.37
N LEU A 18 50.65 -7.54 16.14
CA LEU A 18 49.37 -8.11 15.74
C LEU A 18 49.29 -8.32 14.22
N ARG A 19 48.54 -9.36 13.81
CA ARG A 19 48.23 -9.61 12.39
C ARG A 19 47.06 -8.74 11.94
N VAL A 20 47.36 -7.54 11.49
CA VAL A 20 46.37 -6.57 11.00
C VAL A 20 46.15 -6.72 9.50
N LYS A 21 44.88 -6.68 9.06
CA LYS A 21 44.53 -6.61 7.64
C LYS A 21 43.48 -5.52 7.41
N TRP A 22 43.76 -4.61 6.48
CA TRP A 22 42.79 -3.68 5.91
C TRP A 22 42.52 -4.06 4.46
N LEU A 23 41.27 -3.88 4.02
CA LEU A 23 40.81 -4.28 2.69
C LEU A 23 40.03 -3.14 2.05
N THR A 24 40.21 -2.97 0.75
CA THR A 24 39.46 -2.03 -0.08
C THR A 24 38.70 -2.80 -1.16
N GLY A 25 37.40 -2.55 -1.32
CA GLY A 25 36.58 -3.20 -2.35
C GLY A 25 36.22 -4.67 -2.09
N ALA A 26 36.41 -5.18 -0.87
CA ALA A 26 35.98 -6.54 -0.51
C ALA A 26 34.48 -6.56 -0.18
N LEU A 27 33.68 -7.29 -0.96
CA LEU A 27 32.23 -7.38 -0.84
C LEU A 27 31.78 -8.85 -0.80
N GLY A 28 30.55 -9.08 -0.32
CA GLY A 28 29.89 -10.40 -0.29
C GLY A 28 30.76 -11.51 0.33
N ALA A 29 30.79 -12.68 -0.29
CA ALA A 29 31.49 -13.86 0.21
C ALA A 29 32.99 -13.62 0.53
N SER A 30 33.66 -12.73 -0.21
CA SER A 30 35.05 -12.36 0.06
C SER A 30 35.19 -11.62 1.39
N ARG A 31 34.32 -10.63 1.64
CA ARG A 31 34.25 -9.90 2.91
C ARG A 31 33.95 -10.87 4.06
N ASP A 32 32.97 -11.74 3.86
CA ASP A 32 32.48 -12.64 4.90
C ASP A 32 33.55 -13.67 5.30
N ALA A 33 34.35 -14.16 4.35
CA ALA A 33 35.49 -15.03 4.64
C ALA A 33 36.59 -14.34 5.47
N TRP A 34 36.80 -13.04 5.28
CA TRP A 34 37.72 -12.25 6.10
C TRP A 34 37.17 -11.99 7.50
N ILE A 35 35.89 -11.66 7.63
CA ILE A 35 35.22 -11.50 8.91
C ILE A 35 35.25 -12.82 9.69
N ALA A 36 34.96 -13.94 9.03
CA ALA A 36 34.88 -15.26 9.62
C ALA A 36 36.18 -15.69 10.33
N ARG A 37 37.33 -15.35 9.75
CA ARG A 37 38.66 -15.67 10.30
C ARG A 37 39.25 -14.61 11.22
N SER A 38 38.59 -13.47 11.36
CA SER A 38 39.06 -12.37 12.21
C SER A 38 38.63 -12.62 13.65
N LYS A 39 39.57 -12.45 14.59
CA LYS A 39 39.30 -12.56 16.03
C LYS A 39 38.56 -11.32 16.55
N LEU A 40 38.92 -10.15 16.03
CA LEU A 40 38.40 -8.85 16.40
C LEU A 40 38.24 -8.00 15.14
N VAL A 41 37.21 -7.17 15.09
CA VAL A 41 37.00 -6.17 14.03
C VAL A 41 37.00 -4.78 14.64
N LEU A 42 37.80 -3.88 14.06
CA LEU A 42 37.93 -2.49 14.52
C LEU A 42 37.08 -1.56 13.65
N ASN A 43 36.17 -0.82 14.27
CA ASN A 43 35.43 0.30 13.68
C ASN A 43 36.09 1.63 14.09
N MET A 44 36.31 2.52 13.13
CA MET A 44 36.89 3.86 13.35
C MET A 44 36.15 4.84 12.48
N HIS A 45 35.96 6.08 12.94
CA HIS A 45 35.25 7.09 12.15
C HIS A 45 36.11 7.62 11.00
N TYR A 46 35.46 8.00 9.89
CA TYR A 46 36.16 8.60 8.74
C TYR A 46 36.10 10.11 8.81
N TRP A 47 34.93 10.62 9.20
CA TRP A 47 34.59 12.02 9.25
C TRP A 47 34.62 12.52 10.69
N ASP A 48 34.92 13.82 10.85
CA ASP A 48 34.96 14.47 12.16
C ASP A 48 33.59 14.59 12.83
N ALA A 49 32.50 14.37 12.07
CA ALA A 49 31.14 14.28 12.60
C ALA A 49 30.90 13.04 13.49
N LYS A 50 31.85 12.08 13.52
CA LYS A 50 31.88 10.95 14.47
C LYS A 50 30.56 10.18 14.63
N ILE A 51 29.81 10.06 13.54
CA ILE A 51 28.56 9.30 13.51
C ILE A 51 28.91 7.82 13.63
N PHE A 52 28.32 7.14 14.62
CA PHE A 52 28.52 5.72 14.82
C PHE A 52 27.95 4.90 13.65
N GLU A 53 28.81 4.13 12.96
CA GLU A 53 28.44 3.39 11.76
C GLU A 53 27.64 2.10 12.05
N ILE A 54 26.50 2.23 12.71
CA ILE A 54 25.63 1.15 13.17
C ILE A 54 25.27 0.16 12.06
N ALA A 55 25.03 0.63 10.82
CA ALA A 55 24.72 -0.23 9.67
C ALA A 55 25.86 -1.21 9.32
N ARG A 56 27.12 -0.87 9.65
CA ARG A 56 28.29 -1.73 9.42
C ARG A 56 28.56 -2.62 10.63
N VAL A 57 28.36 -2.10 11.83
CA VAL A 57 28.56 -2.84 13.08
C VAL A 57 27.46 -3.89 13.29
N SER A 58 26.22 -3.60 12.90
CA SER A 58 25.08 -4.53 12.98
C SER A 58 25.37 -5.87 12.33
N TYR A 59 25.97 -5.86 11.13
CA TYR A 59 26.37 -7.07 10.42
C TYR A 59 27.39 -7.91 11.21
N LEU A 60 28.30 -7.25 11.92
CA LEU A 60 29.32 -7.93 12.75
C LEU A 60 28.69 -8.55 14.00
N LEU A 61 27.80 -7.81 14.67
CA LEU A 61 27.06 -8.27 15.86
C LEU A 61 26.16 -9.47 15.52
N ALA A 62 25.42 -9.40 14.41
CA ALA A 62 24.60 -10.50 13.90
C ALA A 62 25.41 -11.78 13.61
N ASN A 63 26.73 -11.65 13.39
CA ASN A 63 27.64 -12.76 13.10
C ASN A 63 28.56 -13.12 14.28
N LYS A 64 28.20 -12.72 15.52
CA LYS A 64 28.95 -13.01 16.76
C LYS A 64 30.42 -12.62 16.65
N ARG A 65 30.70 -11.42 16.14
CA ARG A 65 32.04 -10.86 16.08
C ARG A 65 32.26 -9.88 17.21
N ALA A 66 33.42 -10.00 17.87
CA ALA A 66 33.86 -8.99 18.81
C ALA A 66 34.27 -7.72 18.04
N VAL A 67 33.68 -6.60 18.43
CA VAL A 67 33.89 -5.30 17.80
C VAL A 67 34.47 -4.33 18.82
N VAL A 68 35.59 -3.70 18.45
CA VAL A 68 36.05 -2.46 19.11
C VAL A 68 35.61 -1.31 18.22
N SER A 69 34.96 -0.30 18.79
CA SER A 69 34.63 0.92 18.06
C SER A 69 35.28 2.13 18.71
N GLU A 70 35.72 3.06 17.87
CA GLU A 70 35.92 4.43 18.29
C GLU A 70 34.61 4.99 18.86
N ARG A 71 34.73 5.77 19.94
CA ARG A 71 33.63 6.51 20.53
C ARG A 71 33.28 7.73 19.67
N GLY A 72 31.99 7.87 19.37
CA GLY A 72 31.40 8.90 18.55
C GLY A 72 30.63 9.96 19.36
N ASP A 73 29.75 10.68 18.67
CA ASP A 73 29.02 11.83 19.22
C ASP A 73 27.54 11.53 19.61
N ASP A 74 27.13 10.25 19.64
CA ASP A 74 25.80 9.80 20.09
C ASP A 74 25.89 8.93 21.36
N PRO A 75 25.94 9.55 22.56
CA PRO A 75 26.12 8.83 23.81
C PRO A 75 24.93 7.94 24.19
N VAL A 76 23.72 8.22 23.67
CA VAL A 76 22.53 7.43 23.97
C VAL A 76 22.61 6.10 23.24
N LEU A 77 22.85 6.13 21.92
CA LEU A 77 22.99 4.92 21.12
C LEU A 77 24.17 4.05 21.57
N GLU A 78 25.28 4.67 21.92
CA GLU A 78 26.47 3.96 22.39
C GLU A 78 26.24 3.27 23.73
N HIS A 79 25.59 3.95 24.67
CA HIS A 79 25.28 3.36 25.97
C HIS A 79 24.36 2.14 25.82
N GLU A 80 23.40 2.16 24.89
CA GLU A 80 22.59 0.98 24.57
C GLU A 80 23.42 -0.19 24.03
N LEU A 81 24.62 0.05 23.50
CA LEU A 81 25.48 -0.95 22.84
C LEU A 81 26.71 -1.35 23.66
N GLU A 82 27.02 -0.65 24.76
CA GLU A 82 28.25 -0.82 25.55
C GLU A 82 28.48 -2.23 26.09
N SER A 83 27.42 -3.01 26.30
CA SER A 83 27.54 -4.40 26.74
C SER A 83 27.93 -5.38 25.62
N GLY A 84 27.78 -4.96 24.36
CA GLY A 84 28.03 -5.77 23.16
C GLY A 84 29.07 -5.22 22.18
N VAL A 85 29.50 -3.97 22.36
CA VAL A 85 30.56 -3.30 21.58
C VAL A 85 31.54 -2.65 22.56
N ALA A 86 32.83 -2.91 22.37
CA ALA A 86 33.87 -2.28 23.19
C ALA A 86 34.21 -0.89 22.64
N PHE A 87 33.61 0.15 23.22
CA PHE A 87 33.93 1.53 22.88
C PHE A 87 35.22 1.99 23.56
N ALA A 88 36.05 2.73 22.84
CA ALA A 88 37.23 3.40 23.37
C ALA A 88 37.46 4.74 22.66
N ASP A 89 38.05 5.69 23.39
CA ASP A 89 38.52 6.92 22.79
C ASP A 89 39.64 6.63 21.80
N TYR A 90 39.85 7.54 20.84
CA TYR A 90 40.81 7.32 19.75
C TYR A 90 42.23 6.97 20.25
N SER A 91 42.69 7.59 21.35
CA SER A 91 44.00 7.31 21.95
C SER A 91 44.12 5.88 22.50
N ASP A 92 42.99 5.27 22.88
CA ASP A 92 42.95 4.02 23.65
C ASP A 92 42.53 2.84 22.77
N LEU A 93 42.18 3.08 21.50
CA LEU A 93 41.77 2.06 20.53
C LEU A 93 42.79 0.91 20.42
N VAL A 94 44.08 1.25 20.39
CA VAL A 94 45.17 0.27 20.25
C VAL A 94 45.24 -0.62 21.48
N ASP A 95 45.25 -0.01 22.66
CA ASP A 95 45.37 -0.73 23.93
C ASP A 95 44.13 -1.59 24.18
N ARG A 96 42.93 -1.09 23.87
CA ARG A 96 41.68 -1.86 23.96
C ARG A 96 41.66 -3.06 23.01
N CYS A 97 42.19 -2.92 21.80
CA CYS A 97 42.32 -4.05 20.88
C CYS A 97 43.30 -5.10 21.40
N VAL A 98 44.44 -4.67 21.97
CA VAL A 98 45.45 -5.58 22.55
C VAL A 98 44.88 -6.34 23.75
N GLU A 99 44.17 -5.65 24.65
CA GLU A 99 43.48 -6.21 25.81
C GLU A 99 42.53 -7.35 25.40
N LEU A 100 41.58 -7.07 24.48
CA LEU A 100 40.61 -8.07 24.01
C LEU A 100 41.21 -9.19 23.16
N LEU A 101 42.37 -8.98 22.53
CA LEU A 101 43.07 -10.05 21.83
C LEU A 101 43.83 -10.95 22.82
N GLY A 102 44.26 -10.41 23.97
CA GLY A 102 44.90 -11.14 25.06
C GLY A 102 43.94 -11.96 25.93
N ASP A 103 42.67 -11.57 26.00
CA ASP A 103 41.62 -12.27 26.75
C ASP A 103 40.60 -12.93 25.81
N GLU A 104 40.65 -14.26 25.70
CA GLU A 104 39.72 -15.00 24.85
C GLU A 104 38.30 -15.04 25.40
N ASP A 105 38.14 -15.19 26.71
CA ASP A 105 36.83 -15.34 27.33
C ASP A 105 36.07 -14.02 27.27
N ALA A 106 36.72 -12.91 27.63
CA ALA A 106 36.12 -11.57 27.53
C ALA A 106 35.71 -11.24 26.09
N ARG A 107 36.51 -11.65 25.10
CA ARG A 107 36.20 -11.43 23.67
C ARG A 107 35.00 -12.25 23.20
N ARG A 108 34.90 -13.52 23.62
CA ARG A 108 33.76 -14.38 23.25
C ARG A 108 32.48 -13.89 23.92
N GLU A 109 32.57 -13.52 25.19
CA GLU A 109 31.46 -12.99 25.96
C GLU A 109 30.94 -11.65 25.37
N LEU A 110 31.85 -10.74 24.97
CA LEU A 110 31.49 -9.51 24.26
C LEU A 110 30.76 -9.80 22.94
N ALA A 111 31.25 -10.77 22.16
CA ALA A 111 30.64 -11.15 20.89
C ALA A 111 29.25 -11.80 21.07
N GLU A 112 29.06 -12.59 22.12
CA GLU A 112 27.77 -13.21 22.47
C GLU A 112 26.75 -12.16 22.92
N ARG A 113 27.13 -11.27 23.86
CA ARG A 113 26.27 -10.15 24.28
C ARG A 113 25.90 -9.24 23.11
N GLY A 114 26.86 -8.94 22.24
CA GLY A 114 26.62 -8.16 21.03
C GLY A 114 25.56 -8.77 20.12
N PHE A 115 25.60 -10.09 19.93
CA PHE A 115 24.61 -10.81 19.16
C PHE A 115 23.23 -10.82 19.83
N GLU A 116 23.16 -11.10 21.13
CA GLU A 116 21.91 -11.14 21.89
C GLU A 116 21.21 -9.78 21.89
N LEU A 117 21.96 -8.73 22.21
CA LEU A 117 21.47 -7.36 22.27
C LEU A 117 20.93 -6.90 20.90
N PHE A 118 21.68 -7.18 19.83
CA PHE A 118 21.25 -6.79 18.50
C PHE A 118 20.06 -7.62 18.00
N SER A 119 20.01 -8.90 18.36
CA SER A 119 18.92 -9.82 17.98
C SER A 119 17.62 -9.56 18.77
N ALA A 120 17.71 -8.97 19.96
CA ALA A 120 16.56 -8.57 20.78
C ALA A 120 15.88 -7.28 20.28
N ARG A 121 16.48 -6.56 19.31
CA ARG A 121 15.88 -5.35 18.76
C ARG A 121 14.74 -5.67 17.81
N ASP A 122 13.57 -5.13 18.12
CA ASP A 122 12.43 -5.14 17.20
C ASP A 122 12.61 -4.04 16.15
N GLN A 123 13.12 -4.43 14.98
CA GLN A 123 13.31 -3.52 13.86
C GLN A 123 11.98 -2.92 13.38
N VAL A 124 10.84 -3.62 13.51
CA VAL A 124 9.52 -3.09 13.14
C VAL A 124 9.18 -1.92 14.06
N ALA A 125 9.28 -2.12 15.37
CA ALA A 125 9.03 -1.07 16.36
C ALA A 125 9.98 0.14 16.21
N ILE A 126 11.24 -0.11 15.82
CA ILE A 126 12.22 0.96 15.55
C ILE A 126 11.79 1.80 14.35
N VAL A 127 11.42 1.16 13.24
CA VAL A 127 10.95 1.85 12.02
C VAL A 127 9.63 2.58 12.28
N GLU A 128 8.68 1.96 13.00
CA GLU A 128 7.42 2.63 13.39
C GLU A 128 7.67 3.93 14.15
N ARG A 129 8.56 3.92 15.15
CA ARG A 129 8.92 5.13 15.89
C ARG A 129 9.56 6.17 14.98
N ALA A 130 10.53 5.79 14.14
CA ALA A 130 11.21 6.71 13.24
C ALA A 130 10.24 7.37 12.24
N LEU A 131 9.25 6.62 11.76
CA LEU A 131 8.24 7.13 10.82
C LEU A 131 7.14 7.97 11.50
N SER A 132 7.00 7.88 12.83
CA SER A 132 6.00 8.62 13.61
C SER A 132 6.40 10.06 13.97
N VAL A 133 7.68 10.42 13.80
CA VAL A 133 8.18 11.78 14.09
C VAL A 133 7.75 12.74 12.96
N SER A 134 7.18 13.89 13.34
CA SER A 134 6.74 14.94 12.40
C SER A 134 7.94 15.63 11.74
N PRO A 135 7.84 16.12 10.49
CA PRO A 135 8.86 17.01 9.90
C PRO A 135 9.17 18.24 10.76
N GLU A 136 8.23 18.70 11.57
CA GLU A 136 8.38 19.86 12.48
C GLU A 136 9.28 19.53 13.69
N ASP A 137 9.31 18.27 14.13
CA ASP A 137 10.09 17.85 15.30
C ASP A 137 11.59 17.71 14.97
N VAL A 138 11.93 17.34 13.72
CA VAL A 138 13.31 17.18 13.25
C VAL A 138 14.04 18.52 13.10
N ALA A 139 13.30 19.59 12.82
CA ALA A 139 13.84 20.95 12.68
C ALA A 139 14.33 21.55 14.00
N HIS A 140 13.92 21.00 15.15
CA HIS A 140 14.29 21.52 16.47
C HIS A 140 15.52 20.84 17.10
N GLU A 141 15.92 19.64 16.64
CA GLU A 141 17.08 18.92 17.19
C GLU A 141 18.37 19.06 16.35
N THR A 142 18.28 19.57 15.11
CA THR A 142 19.47 19.84 14.29
C THR A 142 19.72 21.35 14.19
N GLY A 143 20.55 21.87 15.09
CA GLY A 143 21.17 23.18 14.90
C GLY A 143 22.06 23.15 13.66
N ALA A 144 21.49 23.53 12.51
CA ALA A 144 22.26 23.71 11.28
C ALA A 144 23.25 24.88 11.48
N PRO A 145 24.51 24.79 10.97
CA PRO A 145 25.40 25.94 10.95
C PRO A 145 24.82 27.01 10.02
N ASP A 146 24.83 28.27 10.47
CA ASP A 146 24.55 29.45 9.64
C ASP A 146 25.43 29.42 8.37
N PHE A 147 24.83 29.16 7.22
CA PHE A 147 25.46 29.45 5.93
C PHE A 147 25.23 30.93 5.60
N PRO A 148 26.27 31.67 5.17
CA PRO A 148 26.10 33.07 4.81
C PRO A 148 25.23 33.19 3.55
N PRO A 149 24.42 34.26 3.41
CA PRO A 149 23.65 34.48 2.20
C PRO A 149 24.60 34.82 1.05
N ILE A 150 24.57 34.00 0.00
CA ILE A 150 25.20 34.26 -1.31
C ILE A 150 24.04 34.06 -2.29
N GLY A 151 23.68 34.95 -3.20
CA GLY A 151 24.35 35.99 -3.98
C GLY A 151 23.48 36.07 -5.24
N GLU A 152 23.27 37.26 -5.81
CA GLU A 152 22.26 37.49 -6.86
C GLU A 152 22.35 36.50 -8.05
N PRO A 153 21.22 36.02 -8.60
CA PRO A 153 21.22 35.14 -9.75
C PRO A 153 21.63 35.89 -11.02
N LEU A 154 22.74 35.45 -11.62
CA LEU A 154 23.13 35.77 -13.00
C LEU A 154 22.68 34.62 -13.91
N ASP A 155 21.57 34.79 -14.62
CA ASP A 155 21.48 34.84 -16.10
C ASP A 155 20.02 34.71 -16.56
N ASP A 156 19.59 35.64 -17.41
CA ASP A 156 18.29 35.68 -18.09
C ASP A 156 18.09 34.45 -19.01
N LYS A 157 17.51 33.36 -18.50
CA LYS A 157 16.90 32.32 -19.33
C LYS A 157 15.46 32.08 -18.89
N ASP A 158 14.54 32.16 -19.84
CA ASP A 158 13.11 31.90 -19.66
C ASP A 158 12.90 30.52 -18.99
N PRO A 159 12.51 30.48 -17.69
CA PRO A 159 12.47 29.25 -16.91
C PRO A 159 11.49 28.21 -17.50
N ASN A 160 10.47 28.68 -18.23
CA ASN A 160 9.45 27.82 -18.82
C ASN A 160 9.97 27.05 -20.06
N ALA A 161 10.82 27.68 -20.88
CA ALA A 161 11.41 27.04 -22.07
C ALA A 161 12.47 25.99 -21.71
N ASP A 162 13.25 26.27 -20.66
CA ASP A 162 14.24 25.35 -20.13
C ASP A 162 13.60 24.09 -19.52
N GLN A 163 12.47 24.27 -18.84
CA GLN A 163 11.68 23.22 -18.22
C GLN A 163 10.96 22.30 -19.22
N GLU A 164 10.36 22.87 -20.27
CA GLU A 164 9.77 22.11 -21.37
C GLU A 164 10.82 21.25 -22.09
N LEU A 165 12.04 21.77 -22.27
CA LEU A 165 13.15 21.02 -22.83
C LEU A 165 13.59 19.86 -21.92
N ARG A 166 13.64 20.07 -20.59
CA ARG A 166 13.91 19.00 -19.60
C ARG A 166 12.91 17.86 -19.74
N ARG A 167 11.61 18.19 -19.69
CA ARG A 167 10.51 17.22 -19.77
C ARG A 167 10.55 16.44 -21.08
N ARG A 168 10.76 17.11 -22.22
CA ARG A 168 10.87 16.48 -23.54
C ARG A 168 12.08 15.55 -23.63
N ASN A 169 13.22 15.95 -23.07
CA ASN A 169 14.43 15.15 -23.15
C ASN A 169 14.33 13.84 -22.35
N LEU A 170 13.64 13.80 -21.22
CA LEU A 170 13.54 12.57 -20.41
C LEU A 170 12.57 11.55 -20.98
N LEU A 171 11.54 12.03 -21.68
CA LEU A 171 10.44 11.21 -22.18
C LEU A 171 10.74 10.58 -23.56
N ARG A 172 11.79 11.05 -24.26
CA ARG A 172 12.16 10.53 -25.57
C ARG A 172 13.09 9.31 -25.43
N PRO A 173 12.92 8.26 -26.26
CA PRO A 173 13.91 7.19 -26.39
C PRO A 173 15.31 7.75 -26.58
N LYS A 174 16.24 7.20 -25.79
CA LYS A 174 17.65 7.59 -25.77
C LYS A 174 18.45 6.76 -26.76
N SER A 175 19.47 7.37 -27.34
CA SER A 175 20.37 6.72 -28.28
C SER A 175 21.81 6.73 -27.78
N GLU A 176 22.60 5.77 -28.24
CA GLU A 176 24.04 5.73 -28.00
C GLU A 176 24.73 7.00 -28.50
N GLN A 177 24.25 7.56 -29.61
CA GLN A 177 24.73 8.83 -30.15
C GLN A 177 24.52 10.01 -29.18
N GLU A 178 23.39 10.06 -28.48
CA GLU A 178 23.12 11.10 -27.47
C GLU A 178 24.02 10.93 -26.25
N ARG A 179 24.24 9.68 -25.81
CA ARG A 179 25.20 9.36 -24.74
C ARG A 179 26.59 9.86 -25.11
N ASP A 180 27.07 9.56 -26.31
CA ASP A 180 28.43 9.92 -26.74
C ASP A 180 28.59 11.45 -26.87
N GLN A 181 27.54 12.15 -27.33
CA GLN A 181 27.53 13.62 -27.36
C GLN A 181 27.56 14.25 -25.96
N LEU A 182 26.77 13.71 -25.03
CA LEU A 182 26.75 14.17 -23.63
C LEU A 182 28.07 13.84 -22.93
N LEU A 183 28.66 12.67 -23.19
CA LEU A 183 29.97 12.29 -22.68
C LEU A 183 31.04 13.28 -23.15
N ALA A 184 31.08 13.60 -24.45
CA ALA A 184 32.02 14.59 -24.97
C ALA A 184 31.87 15.97 -24.31
N LYS A 185 30.63 16.39 -23.98
CA LYS A 185 30.39 17.64 -23.23
C LYS A 185 30.91 17.56 -21.80
N VAL A 186 30.66 16.45 -21.10
CA VAL A 186 31.13 16.23 -19.73
C VAL A 186 32.66 16.09 -19.68
N GLU A 187 33.29 15.54 -20.71
CA GLU A 187 34.76 15.48 -20.81
C GLU A 187 35.39 16.87 -21.04
N LEU A 188 34.69 17.75 -21.77
CA LEU A 188 35.12 19.14 -21.97
C LEU A 188 34.90 20.00 -20.72
N ASP A 189 33.79 19.81 -20.02
CA ASP A 189 33.45 20.50 -18.78
C ASP A 189 32.86 19.52 -17.73
N PRO A 190 33.71 18.93 -16.87
CA PRO A 190 33.26 18.01 -15.83
C PRO A 190 32.41 18.66 -14.72
N GLN A 191 32.36 19.99 -14.67
CA GLN A 191 31.57 20.76 -13.69
C GLN A 191 30.18 21.12 -14.21
N ASP A 192 29.86 20.82 -15.49
CA ASP A 192 28.51 20.95 -16.02
C ASP A 192 27.59 19.87 -15.43
N ALA A 193 27.06 20.17 -14.24
CA ALA A 193 26.15 19.31 -13.49
C ALA A 193 24.96 18.84 -14.34
N ARG A 194 24.50 19.66 -15.29
CA ARG A 194 23.35 19.37 -16.10
C ARG A 194 23.65 18.38 -17.21
N SER A 195 24.79 18.51 -17.89
CA SER A 195 25.25 17.50 -18.84
C SER A 195 25.54 16.17 -18.13
N VAL A 196 26.11 16.20 -16.92
CA VAL A 196 26.31 14.99 -16.10
C VAL A 196 24.97 14.33 -15.74
N PHE A 197 23.96 15.12 -15.35
CA PHE A 197 22.61 14.62 -15.07
C PHE A 197 21.99 13.90 -16.27
N PHE A 198 21.96 14.56 -17.43
CA PHE A 198 21.37 13.96 -18.63
C PHE A 198 22.17 12.76 -19.14
N LEU A 199 23.49 12.76 -18.97
CA LEU A 199 24.32 11.60 -19.29
C LEU A 199 23.95 10.40 -18.40
N ALA A 200 23.77 10.63 -17.10
CA ALA A 200 23.35 9.60 -16.15
C ALA A 200 21.98 9.01 -16.51
N GLU A 201 20.98 9.87 -16.78
CA GLU A 201 19.64 9.44 -17.23
C GLU A 201 19.71 8.67 -18.55
N THR A 202 20.53 9.11 -19.50
CA THR A 202 20.72 8.44 -20.79
C THR A 202 21.32 7.06 -20.60
N CYS A 203 22.37 6.92 -19.79
CA CYS A 203 22.94 5.63 -19.43
C CYS A 203 21.92 4.72 -18.75
N PHE A 204 21.10 5.25 -17.84
CA PHE A 204 20.06 4.49 -17.14
C PHE A 204 19.00 3.94 -18.11
N GLN A 205 18.52 4.76 -19.04
CA GLN A 205 17.53 4.35 -20.04
C GLN A 205 18.07 3.38 -21.08
N LEU A 206 19.39 3.41 -21.34
CA LEU A 206 20.10 2.42 -22.16
C LEU A 206 20.50 1.15 -21.37
N GLU A 207 20.05 1.03 -20.12
CA GLU A 207 20.37 -0.09 -19.20
C GLU A 207 21.87 -0.28 -18.90
N ASP A 208 22.71 0.72 -19.18
CA ASP A 208 24.11 0.77 -18.72
C ASP A 208 24.15 1.24 -17.26
N PHE A 209 23.72 0.35 -16.36
CA PHE A 209 23.60 0.67 -14.94
C PHE A 209 24.96 0.96 -14.28
N ILE A 210 26.07 0.44 -14.82
CA ILE A 210 27.41 0.71 -14.31
C ILE A 210 27.79 2.16 -14.58
N ALA A 211 27.64 2.62 -15.82
CA ALA A 211 27.90 4.02 -16.17
C ALA A 211 26.91 4.95 -15.47
N ALA A 212 25.63 4.61 -15.45
CA ALA A 212 24.59 5.39 -14.77
C ALA A 212 24.93 5.61 -13.29
N ARG A 213 25.28 4.55 -12.56
CA ARG A 213 25.67 4.63 -11.14
C ARG A 213 26.82 5.61 -10.94
N ARG A 214 27.86 5.54 -11.78
CA ARG A 214 29.02 6.46 -11.70
C ARG A 214 28.60 7.91 -11.91
N TRP A 215 27.81 8.18 -12.95
CA TRP A 215 27.41 9.54 -13.29
C TRP A 215 26.40 10.13 -12.31
N TYR A 216 25.49 9.34 -11.73
CA TYR A 216 24.63 9.81 -10.64
C TYR A 216 25.43 10.15 -9.38
N ALA A 217 26.42 9.33 -9.01
CA ALA A 217 27.29 9.65 -7.88
C ALA A 217 28.02 10.98 -8.08
N GLN A 218 28.57 11.22 -9.28
CA GLN A 218 29.19 12.50 -9.62
C GLN A 218 28.16 13.65 -9.63
N ARG A 219 26.95 13.43 -10.15
CA ARG A 219 25.89 14.46 -10.17
C ARG A 219 25.52 14.93 -8.76
N ILE A 220 25.50 14.03 -7.78
CA ILE A 220 25.18 14.36 -6.39
C ILE A 220 26.29 15.24 -5.79
N GLU A 221 27.57 14.93 -6.06
CA GLU A 221 28.71 15.72 -5.55
C GLU A 221 28.74 17.16 -6.11
N LEU A 222 28.24 17.38 -7.32
CA LEU A 222 28.20 18.70 -7.95
C LEU A 222 27.15 19.66 -7.34
N GLY A 223 26.21 19.15 -6.53
CA GLY A 223 25.19 19.98 -5.88
C GLY A 223 24.29 20.74 -6.86
N GLY A 224 23.85 21.94 -6.50
CA GLY A 224 23.01 22.80 -7.35
C GLY A 224 21.52 22.60 -7.09
N ASP A 225 20.73 22.34 -8.13
CA ASP A 225 19.28 22.19 -8.02
C ASP A 225 18.89 20.99 -7.14
N ASP A 226 18.19 21.25 -6.03
CA ASP A 226 17.85 20.26 -5.01
C ASP A 226 16.94 19.14 -5.54
N GLU A 227 16.09 19.44 -6.52
CA GLU A 227 15.19 18.46 -7.12
C GLU A 227 15.96 17.47 -8.01
N GLU A 228 16.87 17.97 -8.85
CA GLU A 228 17.77 17.13 -9.65
C GLU A 228 18.75 16.32 -8.78
N VAL A 229 19.22 16.89 -7.67
CA VAL A 229 20.07 16.18 -6.70
C VAL A 229 19.27 15.04 -6.05
N TYR A 230 18.06 15.30 -5.55
CA TYR A 230 17.17 14.26 -5.03
C TYR A 230 16.96 13.14 -6.06
N TRP A 231 16.63 13.52 -7.30
CA TRP A 231 16.38 12.55 -8.36
C TRP A 231 17.62 11.69 -8.65
N ALA A 232 18.80 12.30 -8.69
CA ALA A 232 20.06 11.58 -8.84
C ALA A 232 20.32 10.61 -7.66
N MET A 233 20.01 10.99 -6.42
CA MET A 233 20.11 10.10 -5.26
C MET A 233 19.15 8.90 -5.36
N TYR A 234 17.88 9.14 -5.70
CA TYR A 234 16.90 8.08 -5.91
C TYR A 234 17.33 7.12 -7.03
N ARG A 235 17.80 7.67 -8.17
CA ARG A 235 18.28 6.87 -9.30
C ARG A 235 19.58 6.14 -8.98
N LEU A 236 20.48 6.71 -8.20
CA LEU A 236 21.66 6.01 -7.69
C LEU A 236 21.24 4.75 -6.93
N ALA A 237 20.33 4.87 -5.96
CA ALA A 237 19.80 3.72 -5.23
C ALA A 237 19.14 2.69 -6.17
N ALA A 238 18.35 3.15 -7.15
CA ALA A 238 17.75 2.27 -8.15
C ALA A 238 18.79 1.52 -9.02
N THR A 239 19.89 2.18 -9.43
CA THR A 239 21.00 1.50 -10.14
C THR A 239 21.69 0.47 -9.27
N MET A 240 21.92 0.77 -7.99
CA MET A 240 22.52 -0.19 -7.05
C MET A 240 21.65 -1.45 -6.91
N GLN A 241 20.32 -1.28 -6.84
CA GLN A 241 19.38 -2.39 -6.84
C GLN A 241 19.45 -3.22 -8.13
N LYS A 242 19.52 -2.56 -9.30
CA LYS A 242 19.63 -3.24 -10.61
C LYS A 242 20.94 -4.00 -10.78
N LEU A 243 22.02 -3.52 -10.18
CA LEU A 243 23.33 -4.17 -10.15
C LEU A 243 23.43 -5.31 -9.12
N GLY A 244 22.36 -5.56 -8.35
CA GLY A 244 22.34 -6.63 -7.35
C GLY A 244 23.23 -6.36 -6.14
N GLU A 245 23.44 -5.10 -5.79
CA GLU A 245 24.18 -4.73 -4.59
C GLU A 245 23.46 -5.20 -3.30
N PRO A 246 24.20 -5.36 -2.18
CA PRO A 246 23.61 -5.81 -0.93
C PRO A 246 22.46 -4.90 -0.49
N TRP A 247 21.33 -5.52 -0.11
CA TRP A 247 20.10 -4.78 0.21
C TRP A 247 20.28 -3.69 1.28
N PRO A 248 21.04 -3.88 2.38
CA PRO A 248 21.25 -2.82 3.37
C PRO A 248 21.89 -1.55 2.79
N ASP A 249 22.81 -1.69 1.84
CA ASP A 249 23.48 -0.55 1.20
C ASP A 249 22.51 0.18 0.23
N VAL A 250 21.66 -0.58 -0.46
CA VAL A 250 20.62 -0.06 -1.36
C VAL A 250 19.51 0.65 -0.56
N GLU A 251 19.07 0.04 0.54
CA GLU A 251 18.08 0.61 1.45
C GLU A 251 18.56 1.92 2.06
N ASP A 252 19.80 1.97 2.57
CA ASP A 252 20.41 3.20 3.07
C ASP A 252 20.44 4.30 2.00
N ALA A 253 20.77 3.96 0.75
CA ALA A 253 20.76 4.91 -0.36
C ALA A 253 19.35 5.49 -0.63
N TYR A 254 18.30 4.66 -0.63
CA TYR A 254 16.92 5.12 -0.76
C TYR A 254 16.46 5.95 0.45
N LEU A 255 16.82 5.54 1.67
CA LEU A 255 16.48 6.29 2.88
C LEU A 255 17.14 7.67 2.87
N ARG A 256 18.41 7.76 2.48
CA ARG A 256 19.10 9.05 2.32
C ARG A 256 18.42 9.95 1.29
N SER A 257 17.97 9.41 0.15
CA SER A 257 17.20 10.21 -0.81
C SER A 257 15.86 10.66 -0.22
N SER A 258 15.17 9.79 0.53
CA SER A 258 13.92 10.18 1.19
C SER A 258 14.12 11.27 2.25
N ILE A 259 15.23 11.23 2.98
CA ILE A 259 15.57 12.23 4.00
C ILE A 259 15.93 13.57 3.35
N SER A 260 16.62 13.57 2.20
CA SER A 260 16.97 14.81 1.50
C SER A 260 15.75 15.53 0.92
N ARG A 261 14.68 14.80 0.57
CA ARG A 261 13.41 15.40 0.12
C ARG A 261 12.20 14.61 0.65
N PRO A 262 11.77 14.85 1.91
CA PRO A 262 10.69 14.07 2.57
C PRO A 262 9.30 14.23 1.93
N THR A 263 9.14 15.19 1.02
CA THR A 263 7.94 15.42 0.21
C THR A 263 7.82 14.44 -0.96
N ARG A 264 8.81 13.56 -1.17
CA ARG A 264 8.87 12.65 -2.30
C ARG A 264 8.72 11.19 -1.87
N ALA A 265 7.79 10.48 -2.51
CA ALA A 265 7.34 9.14 -2.09
C ALA A 265 8.08 7.98 -2.76
N GLU A 266 8.82 8.22 -3.85
CA GLU A 266 9.32 7.17 -4.73
C GLU A 266 10.30 6.22 -4.03
N ALA A 267 11.20 6.78 -3.22
CA ALA A 267 12.20 6.01 -2.50
C ALA A 267 11.54 5.06 -1.48
N LEU A 268 10.59 5.57 -0.68
CA LEU A 268 9.84 4.75 0.28
C LEU A 268 9.01 3.68 -0.42
N HIS A 269 8.35 4.01 -1.53
CA HIS A 269 7.62 3.05 -2.34
C HIS A 269 8.55 1.96 -2.91
N ALA A 270 9.75 2.31 -3.38
CA ALA A 270 10.73 1.34 -3.88
C ALA A 270 11.20 0.37 -2.78
N ILE A 271 11.44 0.88 -1.56
CA ILE A 271 11.74 0.08 -0.37
C ILE A 271 10.58 -0.88 -0.07
N ALA A 272 9.34 -0.38 -0.05
CA ALA A 272 8.15 -1.19 0.21
C ALA A 272 8.02 -2.36 -0.77
N VAL A 273 8.11 -2.08 -2.07
CA VAL A 273 8.06 -3.08 -3.14
C VAL A 273 9.14 -4.15 -2.93
N ARG A 274 10.36 -3.74 -2.56
CA ARG A 274 11.46 -4.68 -2.33
C ARG A 274 11.21 -5.57 -1.11
N TYR A 275 10.68 -5.03 -0.01
CA TYR A 275 10.30 -5.85 1.14
C TYR A 275 9.14 -6.78 0.83
N ARG A 276 8.14 -6.36 0.04
CA ARG A 276 7.06 -7.24 -0.43
C ARG A 276 7.59 -8.40 -1.26
N PHE A 277 8.53 -8.16 -2.19
CA PHE A 277 9.16 -9.24 -2.96
C PHE A 277 9.95 -10.23 -2.10
N GLN A 278 10.47 -9.79 -0.95
CA GLN A 278 11.11 -10.63 0.07
C GLN A 278 10.11 -11.25 1.06
N GLN A 279 8.80 -11.01 0.87
CA GLN A 279 7.72 -11.46 1.76
C GLN A 279 7.78 -10.90 3.19
N HIS A 280 8.53 -9.80 3.38
CA HIS A 280 8.58 -9.06 4.63
C HIS A 280 7.43 -8.04 4.71
N PHE A 281 6.19 -8.56 4.75
CA PHE A 281 4.98 -7.76 4.55
C PHE A 281 4.77 -6.66 5.61
N SER A 282 5.20 -6.88 6.86
CA SER A 282 5.10 -5.86 7.92
C SER A 282 5.98 -4.64 7.62
N PHE A 283 7.23 -4.84 7.20
CA PHE A 283 8.09 -3.74 6.77
C PHE A 283 7.57 -3.07 5.51
N ALA A 284 7.18 -3.88 4.52
CA ALA A 284 6.60 -3.37 3.29
C ALA A 284 5.38 -2.49 3.54
N TYR A 285 4.50 -2.90 4.47
CA TYR A 285 3.32 -2.13 4.88
C TYR A 285 3.69 -0.76 5.45
N LEU A 286 4.66 -0.68 6.37
CA LEU A 286 5.06 0.60 6.99
C LEU A 286 5.59 1.60 5.96
N PHE A 287 6.48 1.15 5.07
CA PHE A 287 7.00 1.99 4.00
C PHE A 287 5.92 2.39 2.98
N ALA A 288 5.05 1.45 2.59
CA ALA A 288 3.96 1.72 1.65
C ALA A 288 2.93 2.69 2.24
N GLN A 289 2.57 2.54 3.51
CA GLN A 289 1.66 3.44 4.21
C GLN A 289 2.24 4.86 4.27
N ARG A 290 3.53 4.99 4.62
CA ARG A 290 4.20 6.30 4.64
C ARG A 290 4.25 6.92 3.25
N ALA A 291 4.59 6.15 2.22
CA ALA A 291 4.61 6.61 0.84
C ALA A 291 3.21 7.04 0.35
N ALA A 292 2.17 6.28 0.70
CA ALA A 292 0.78 6.55 0.33
C ALA A 292 0.19 7.79 1.02
N ALA A 293 0.76 8.19 2.16
CA ALA A 293 0.37 9.40 2.89
C ALA A 293 1.02 10.67 2.33
N ILE A 294 2.07 10.55 1.51
CA ILE A 294 2.74 11.69 0.88
C ILE A 294 1.90 12.14 -0.33
N PRO A 295 1.40 13.40 -0.35
CA PRO A 295 0.64 13.92 -1.47
C PRO A 295 1.53 14.07 -2.72
N PHE A 296 0.90 14.28 -3.88
CA PHE A 296 1.64 14.67 -5.07
C PHE A 296 2.38 16.00 -4.80
N PRO A 297 3.70 16.11 -5.08
CA PRO A 297 4.44 17.33 -4.81
C PRO A 297 4.21 18.33 -5.95
N ASP A 298 3.20 19.20 -5.79
CA ASP A 298 2.83 20.20 -6.81
C ASP A 298 3.92 21.26 -7.07
N ASP A 299 4.80 21.49 -6.08
CA ASP A 299 5.92 22.43 -6.19
C ASP A 299 7.13 21.86 -6.94
N ASP A 300 7.15 20.53 -7.17
CA ASP A 300 8.23 19.84 -7.86
C ASP A 300 8.00 19.85 -9.37
N LEU A 301 8.96 20.38 -10.12
CA LEU A 301 8.85 20.61 -11.56
C LEU A 301 9.25 19.37 -12.38
N PHE A 302 9.87 18.38 -11.73
CA PHE A 302 10.48 17.19 -12.28
C PHE A 302 9.89 15.90 -11.66
N ILE A 303 8.77 15.47 -12.24
CA ILE A 303 8.15 14.18 -11.91
C ILE A 303 7.75 13.46 -13.20
N PRO A 304 8.55 12.47 -13.66
CA PRO A 304 8.19 11.66 -14.83
C PRO A 304 6.83 10.97 -14.68
N ALA A 305 6.12 10.77 -15.80
CA ALA A 305 4.74 10.28 -15.77
C ALA A 305 4.59 8.85 -15.20
N ASP A 306 5.61 8.01 -15.36
CA ASP A 306 5.69 6.68 -14.75
C ASP A 306 5.82 6.75 -13.22
N ILE A 307 6.55 7.75 -12.73
CA ILE A 307 6.73 8.03 -11.31
C ILE A 307 5.50 8.70 -10.70
N ALA A 308 4.81 9.58 -11.42
CA ALA A 308 3.58 10.21 -10.95
C ALA A 308 2.51 9.18 -10.50
N GLN A 309 2.54 7.96 -11.06
CA GLN A 309 1.65 6.86 -10.68
C GLN A 309 1.89 6.37 -9.24
N VAL A 310 3.07 6.57 -8.66
CA VAL A 310 3.37 6.27 -7.25
C VAL A 310 2.40 7.00 -6.33
N TYR A 311 2.27 8.31 -6.54
CA TYR A 311 1.37 9.20 -5.81
C TYR A 311 -0.09 8.97 -6.18
N ALA A 312 -0.38 8.72 -7.47
CA ALA A 312 -1.74 8.56 -7.93
C ALA A 312 -2.41 7.30 -7.33
N TRP A 313 -1.72 6.16 -7.33
CA TRP A 313 -2.32 4.91 -6.88
C TRP A 313 -1.35 3.79 -6.45
N ARG A 314 -0.11 3.72 -6.96
CA ARG A 314 0.76 2.55 -6.70
C ARG A 314 1.17 2.43 -5.24
N ALA A 315 1.44 3.53 -4.54
CA ALA A 315 1.76 3.46 -3.11
C ALA A 315 0.57 2.94 -2.27
N VAL A 316 -0.65 3.39 -2.60
CA VAL A 316 -1.89 2.90 -1.96
C VAL A 316 -2.16 1.43 -2.29
N ASP A 317 -1.89 1.00 -3.52
CA ASP A 317 -2.02 -0.41 -3.94
C ASP A 317 -1.02 -1.29 -3.20
N GLU A 318 0.24 -0.87 -3.11
CA GLU A 318 1.28 -1.57 -2.34
C GLU A 318 0.89 -1.66 -0.86
N GLN A 319 0.34 -0.59 -0.28
CA GLN A 319 -0.19 -0.60 1.10
C GLN A 319 -1.33 -1.61 1.24
N ALA A 320 -2.29 -1.63 0.31
CA ALA A 320 -3.44 -2.53 0.33
C ALA A 320 -3.01 -3.99 0.25
N VAL A 321 -2.06 -4.31 -0.64
CA VAL A 321 -1.47 -5.66 -0.76
C VAL A 321 -0.77 -6.04 0.53
N CYS A 322 0.09 -5.19 1.08
CA CYS A 322 0.81 -5.54 2.31
C CYS A 322 -0.15 -5.69 3.50
N ALA A 323 -1.17 -4.82 3.62
CA ALA A 323 -2.21 -4.89 4.63
C ALA A 323 -2.94 -6.25 4.61
N SER A 324 -3.23 -6.79 3.41
CA SER A 324 -3.93 -8.08 3.29
C SER A 324 -3.09 -9.25 3.82
N TRP A 325 -1.76 -9.21 3.63
CA TRP A 325 -0.84 -10.25 4.10
C TRP A 325 -0.57 -10.22 5.60
N ILE A 326 -0.74 -9.07 6.25
CA ILE A 326 -0.56 -8.92 7.71
C ILE A 326 -1.88 -8.99 8.49
N GLY A 327 -2.97 -9.44 7.87
CA GLY A 327 -4.28 -9.63 8.52
C GLY A 327 -5.13 -8.38 8.67
N ARG A 328 -4.70 -7.23 8.12
CA ARG A 328 -5.49 -5.97 8.12
C ARG A 328 -6.51 -5.96 6.97
N HIS A 329 -7.36 -6.99 6.95
CA HIS A 329 -8.28 -7.27 5.84
C HIS A 329 -9.30 -6.15 5.56
N GLY A 330 -9.87 -5.54 6.61
CA GLY A 330 -10.83 -4.44 6.44
C GLY A 330 -10.22 -3.20 5.78
N GLU A 331 -8.97 -2.86 6.14
CA GLU A 331 -8.23 -1.78 5.50
C GLU A 331 -7.87 -2.11 4.07
N ALA A 332 -7.28 -3.29 3.82
CA ALA A 332 -6.91 -3.74 2.48
C ALA A 332 -8.12 -3.70 1.53
N PHE A 333 -9.26 -4.19 1.99
CA PHE A 333 -10.51 -4.20 1.24
C PHE A 333 -11.00 -2.77 0.93
N THR A 334 -10.96 -1.87 1.91
CA THR A 334 -11.36 -0.46 1.76
C THR A 334 -10.46 0.30 0.80
N LEU A 335 -9.14 0.13 0.91
CA LEU A 335 -8.16 0.73 0.00
C LEU A 335 -8.34 0.21 -1.43
N GLY A 336 -8.52 -1.10 -1.59
CA GLY A 336 -8.81 -1.71 -2.89
C GLY A 336 -10.05 -1.11 -3.56
N ARG A 337 -11.16 -0.98 -2.81
CA ARG A 337 -12.38 -0.33 -3.32
C ARG A 337 -12.17 1.14 -3.70
N ARG A 338 -11.42 1.90 -2.89
CA ARG A 338 -11.06 3.29 -3.21
C ARG A 338 -10.28 3.39 -4.52
N LEU A 339 -9.35 2.47 -4.76
CA LEU A 339 -8.59 2.39 -6.01
C LEU A 339 -9.48 2.03 -7.20
N LEU A 340 -10.37 1.04 -7.05
CA LEU A 340 -11.29 0.63 -8.11
C LEU A 340 -12.31 1.72 -8.48
N ALA A 341 -12.57 2.67 -7.58
CA ALA A 341 -13.38 3.82 -7.90
C ALA A 341 -12.66 4.84 -8.80
N ARG A 342 -11.33 4.77 -9.00
CA ARG A 342 -10.59 5.78 -9.76
C ARG A 342 -10.83 5.68 -11.28
N PRO A 343 -11.07 6.80 -11.98
CA PRO A 343 -11.22 6.81 -13.43
C PRO A 343 -9.89 6.70 -14.19
N ASP A 344 -8.79 7.16 -13.58
CA ASP A 344 -7.44 7.17 -14.18
C ASP A 344 -6.66 5.87 -13.97
N LEU A 345 -7.27 4.87 -13.30
CA LEU A 345 -6.65 3.55 -13.10
C LEU A 345 -6.73 2.72 -14.39
N PRO A 346 -5.59 2.25 -14.94
CA PRO A 346 -5.59 1.38 -16.11
C PRO A 346 -6.39 0.09 -15.88
N ASP A 347 -7.15 -0.36 -16.88
CA ASP A 347 -8.05 -1.51 -16.70
C ASP A 347 -7.29 -2.81 -16.36
N SER A 348 -6.04 -2.99 -16.82
CA SER A 348 -5.18 -4.11 -16.41
C SER A 348 -4.91 -4.11 -14.91
N ASP A 349 -4.59 -2.94 -14.35
CA ASP A 349 -4.37 -2.78 -12.92
C ASP A 349 -5.68 -2.87 -12.13
N ARG A 350 -6.79 -2.38 -12.70
CA ARG A 350 -8.13 -2.54 -12.11
C ARG A 350 -8.49 -4.00 -11.88
N GLN A 351 -8.26 -4.89 -12.86
CA GLN A 351 -8.52 -6.32 -12.68
C GLN A 351 -7.60 -6.93 -11.61
N ARG A 352 -6.30 -6.62 -11.66
CA ARG A 352 -5.33 -7.11 -10.66
C ARG A 352 -5.71 -6.65 -9.24
N ILE A 353 -6.09 -5.39 -9.07
CA ILE A 353 -6.50 -4.81 -7.78
C ILE A 353 -7.81 -5.44 -7.29
N ALA A 354 -8.77 -5.70 -8.18
CA ALA A 354 -10.01 -6.40 -7.82
C ALA A 354 -9.73 -7.82 -7.31
N ALA A 355 -8.82 -8.55 -7.98
CA ALA A 355 -8.38 -9.87 -7.52
C ALA A 355 -7.66 -9.80 -6.16
N ASN A 356 -6.77 -8.83 -5.95
CA ASN A 356 -6.08 -8.63 -4.68
C ASN A 356 -7.05 -8.26 -3.54
N ARG A 357 -8.03 -7.39 -3.79
CA ARG A 357 -9.09 -7.04 -2.84
C ARG A 357 -9.84 -8.29 -2.36
N ASP A 358 -10.17 -9.18 -3.30
CA ASP A 358 -10.97 -10.38 -3.02
C ASP A 358 -10.25 -11.40 -2.11
N PHE A 359 -8.92 -11.32 -1.98
CA PHE A 359 -8.16 -12.09 -0.98
C PHE A 359 -8.66 -11.85 0.46
N SER A 360 -9.18 -10.66 0.75
CA SER A 360 -9.69 -10.31 2.08
C SER A 360 -11.14 -10.76 2.32
N VAL A 361 -11.87 -11.24 1.30
CA VAL A 361 -13.31 -11.54 1.44
C VAL A 361 -13.62 -12.61 2.48
N PRO A 362 -12.88 -13.72 2.62
CA PRO A 362 -13.17 -14.70 3.67
C PRO A 362 -13.19 -14.07 5.07
N ALA A 363 -12.22 -13.21 5.40
CA ALA A 363 -12.18 -12.48 6.66
C ALA A 363 -13.31 -11.44 6.77
N MET A 364 -13.67 -10.78 5.67
CA MET A 364 -14.80 -9.84 5.63
C MET A 364 -16.15 -10.55 5.88
N LEU A 365 -16.36 -11.74 5.32
CA LEU A 365 -17.53 -12.58 5.57
C LEU A 365 -17.58 -13.01 7.04
N GLU A 366 -16.46 -13.47 7.58
CA GLU A 366 -16.36 -13.83 9.00
C GLU A 366 -16.71 -12.65 9.90
N ALA A 367 -16.17 -11.46 9.62
CA ALA A 367 -16.48 -10.23 10.36
C ALA A 367 -17.95 -9.80 10.26
N ALA A 368 -18.62 -10.07 9.12
CA ALA A 368 -20.02 -9.71 8.90
C ALA A 368 -21.03 -10.76 9.43
N SER A 369 -20.57 -11.97 9.77
CA SER A 369 -21.42 -13.09 10.20
C SER A 369 -22.11 -12.95 11.57
N PRO A 370 -21.50 -12.31 12.59
CA PRO A 370 -22.08 -12.23 13.94
C PRO A 370 -23.43 -11.51 13.97
N TYR A 371 -24.27 -11.88 14.95
CA TYR A 371 -25.59 -11.30 15.11
C TYR A 371 -25.54 -9.82 15.52
N PRO A 372 -26.15 -8.89 14.74
CA PRO A 372 -26.01 -7.46 14.96
C PRO A 372 -26.99 -6.92 16.01
N GLN A 373 -26.76 -7.26 17.28
CA GLN A 373 -27.72 -6.99 18.36
C GLN A 373 -28.13 -5.51 18.47
N ALA A 374 -27.19 -4.57 18.30
CA ALA A 374 -27.48 -3.14 18.38
C ALA A 374 -28.39 -2.66 17.25
N LEU A 375 -28.11 -3.07 16.00
CA LEU A 375 -28.92 -2.71 14.83
C LEU A 375 -30.32 -3.32 14.91
N VAL A 376 -30.42 -4.59 15.33
CA VAL A 376 -31.72 -5.26 15.50
C VAL A 376 -32.60 -4.54 16.52
N LYS A 377 -32.02 -4.12 17.66
CA LYS A 377 -32.75 -3.32 18.67
C LYS A 377 -33.25 -1.99 18.09
N SER A 378 -32.38 -1.28 17.35
CA SER A 378 -32.74 -0.01 16.71
C SER A 378 -33.88 -0.16 15.70
N LEU A 379 -33.80 -1.15 14.80
CA LEU A 379 -34.83 -1.44 13.81
C LEU A 379 -36.15 -1.89 14.42
N THR A 380 -36.09 -2.63 15.54
CA THR A 380 -37.30 -3.06 16.27
C THR A 380 -37.99 -1.87 16.94
N ALA A 381 -37.23 -0.89 17.42
CA ALA A 381 -37.78 0.32 18.03
C ALA A 381 -38.40 1.27 17.00
N ASN A 382 -37.85 1.36 15.79
CA ASN A 382 -38.26 2.33 14.76
C ASN A 382 -38.61 1.70 13.39
N PRO A 383 -39.59 0.78 13.31
CA PRO A 383 -39.77 -0.09 12.15
C PRO A 383 -40.32 0.57 10.87
N ARG A 384 -40.58 1.89 10.83
CA ARG A 384 -41.29 2.57 9.72
C ARG A 384 -40.77 3.98 9.35
N GLN A 385 -39.54 4.32 9.72
CA GLN A 385 -38.99 5.65 9.38
C GLN A 385 -38.34 5.70 8.01
N GLY A 386 -37.95 4.55 7.45
CA GLY A 386 -37.34 4.45 6.13
C GLY A 386 -38.34 4.29 4.98
N GLU A 387 -37.84 4.42 3.76
CA GLU A 387 -38.62 4.33 2.52
C GLU A 387 -38.45 3.01 1.76
N VAL A 388 -37.38 2.25 2.05
CA VAL A 388 -37.07 1.01 1.36
C VAL A 388 -37.70 -0.18 2.06
N THR A 389 -38.48 -0.98 1.34
CA THR A 389 -38.91 -2.29 1.82
C THR A 389 -37.88 -3.35 1.44
N VAL A 390 -37.33 -4.05 2.44
CA VAL A 390 -36.37 -5.14 2.21
C VAL A 390 -37.11 -6.48 2.28
N THR A 391 -36.84 -7.40 1.35
CA THR A 391 -37.43 -8.74 1.38
C THR A 391 -36.42 -9.84 1.20
N LEU A 392 -36.69 -11.01 1.76
CA LEU A 392 -35.89 -12.22 1.58
C LEU A 392 -36.76 -13.47 1.55
N ILE A 393 -36.23 -14.56 1.01
CA ILE A 393 -36.88 -15.87 1.00
C ILE A 393 -36.25 -16.73 2.08
N ALA A 394 -37.07 -17.23 3.01
CA ALA A 394 -36.64 -18.17 4.02
C ALA A 394 -37.03 -19.59 3.59
N GLY A 395 -36.02 -20.32 3.10
CA GLY A 395 -36.10 -21.75 2.84
C GLY A 395 -36.20 -22.58 4.12
N PRO A 396 -36.02 -23.92 4.05
CA PRO A 396 -36.11 -24.80 5.21
C PRO A 396 -34.99 -24.59 6.23
N ASP A 397 -33.84 -24.04 5.80
CA ASP A 397 -32.73 -23.74 6.69
C ASP A 397 -32.85 -22.35 7.31
N ARG A 398 -33.17 -22.32 8.61
CA ARG A 398 -33.17 -21.09 9.41
C ARG A 398 -31.78 -20.45 9.46
N GLN A 399 -30.71 -21.24 9.55
CA GLN A 399 -29.37 -20.70 9.72
C GLN A 399 -28.94 -19.90 8.49
N ALA A 400 -29.17 -20.41 7.28
CA ALA A 400 -28.96 -19.65 6.04
C ALA A 400 -29.75 -18.32 6.00
N THR A 401 -30.99 -18.32 6.49
CA THR A 401 -31.83 -17.11 6.59
C THR A 401 -31.22 -16.10 7.58
N GLU A 402 -30.80 -16.57 8.76
CA GLU A 402 -30.16 -15.71 9.77
C GLU A 402 -28.81 -15.17 9.28
N GLN A 403 -28.03 -15.98 8.58
CA GLN A 403 -26.75 -15.58 8.02
C GLN A 403 -26.93 -14.49 6.95
N THR A 404 -27.95 -14.61 6.10
CA THR A 404 -28.32 -13.57 5.12
C THR A 404 -28.65 -12.25 5.82
N LEU A 405 -29.47 -12.30 6.88
CA LEU A 405 -29.85 -11.12 7.66
C LEU A 405 -28.66 -10.48 8.38
N ASN A 406 -27.83 -11.29 9.06
CA ASN A 406 -26.68 -10.77 9.81
C ASN A 406 -25.69 -10.06 8.90
N THR A 407 -25.28 -10.74 7.83
CA THR A 407 -24.30 -10.20 6.88
C THR A 407 -24.83 -8.96 6.18
N PHE A 408 -26.08 -8.96 5.72
CA PHE A 408 -26.71 -7.78 5.14
C PHE A 408 -26.72 -6.59 6.11
N LEU A 409 -27.18 -6.80 7.35
CA LEU A 409 -27.29 -5.72 8.33
C LEU A 409 -25.92 -5.18 8.77
N ASN A 410 -24.90 -6.02 8.93
CA ASN A 410 -23.55 -5.57 9.26
C ASN A 410 -22.85 -4.85 8.10
N CYS A 411 -23.18 -5.19 6.86
CA CYS A 411 -22.60 -4.54 5.67
C CYS A 411 -23.37 -3.31 5.20
N CYS A 412 -24.68 -3.21 5.46
CA CYS A 412 -25.49 -2.07 5.07
C CYS A 412 -25.25 -0.89 6.02
N LEU A 413 -24.57 0.16 5.52
CA LEU A 413 -24.20 1.33 6.32
C LEU A 413 -25.37 2.32 6.51
N ASP A 414 -26.41 2.21 5.69
CA ASP A 414 -27.58 3.09 5.69
C ASP A 414 -28.89 2.36 6.03
N VAL A 415 -28.82 1.40 6.97
CA VAL A 415 -29.97 0.66 7.51
C VAL A 415 -31.11 1.53 8.05
N SER A 416 -30.86 2.80 8.38
CA SER A 416 -31.88 3.76 8.78
C SER A 416 -32.93 4.03 7.68
N ARG A 417 -32.60 3.77 6.40
CA ARG A 417 -33.54 3.89 5.27
C ARG A 417 -34.45 2.68 5.09
N ILE A 418 -34.31 1.64 5.92
CA ILE A 418 -35.21 0.47 5.91
C ILE A 418 -36.56 0.86 6.52
N GLY A 419 -37.61 0.85 5.71
CA GLY A 419 -38.99 1.09 6.12
C GLY A 419 -39.74 -0.18 6.56
N GLY A 420 -39.16 -1.36 6.34
CA GLY A 420 -39.70 -2.63 6.79
C GLY A 420 -38.98 -3.83 6.17
N VAL A 421 -39.01 -4.97 6.86
CA VAL A 421 -38.42 -6.23 6.38
C VAL A 421 -39.48 -7.33 6.30
N LEU A 422 -39.69 -7.88 5.11
CA LEU A 422 -40.64 -8.96 4.84
C LEU A 422 -39.90 -10.24 4.43
N VAL A 423 -40.03 -11.27 5.24
CA VAL A 423 -39.54 -12.62 4.95
C VAL A 423 -40.68 -13.44 4.36
N LEU A 424 -40.49 -14.01 3.17
CA LEU A 424 -41.40 -15.02 2.62
C LEU A 424 -40.95 -16.40 3.09
N ASP A 425 -41.74 -17.01 3.97
CA ASP A 425 -41.53 -18.38 4.43
C ASP A 425 -41.99 -19.38 3.37
N THR A 426 -41.04 -20.15 2.83
CA THR A 426 -41.25 -21.21 1.83
C THR A 426 -41.02 -22.61 2.38
N GLY A 427 -40.57 -22.76 3.63
CA GLY A 427 -40.22 -24.08 4.18
C GLY A 427 -39.80 -24.15 5.65
N LEU A 428 -39.91 -23.07 6.44
CA LEU A 428 -39.48 -23.08 7.84
C LEU A 428 -40.39 -23.94 8.72
N SER A 429 -39.77 -24.66 9.66
CA SER A 429 -40.50 -25.34 10.74
C SER A 429 -41.21 -24.33 11.65
N ALA A 430 -42.23 -24.78 12.38
CA ALA A 430 -42.94 -23.91 13.33
C ALA A 430 -42.01 -23.38 14.44
N ALA A 431 -41.06 -24.20 14.90
CA ALA A 431 -40.06 -23.83 15.89
C ALA A 431 -39.08 -22.79 15.35
N ASP A 432 -38.55 -23.01 14.14
CA ASP A 432 -37.62 -22.07 13.50
C ASP A 432 -38.26 -20.73 13.22
N ARG A 433 -39.53 -20.73 12.81
CA ARG A 433 -40.30 -19.51 12.60
C ARG A 433 -40.49 -18.72 13.88
N ALA A 434 -40.79 -19.39 15.00
CA ALA A 434 -40.91 -18.74 16.30
C ALA A 434 -39.57 -18.14 16.75
N GLN A 435 -38.47 -18.87 16.53
CA GLN A 435 -37.13 -18.41 16.84
C GLN A 435 -36.72 -17.19 16.00
N LEU A 436 -37.02 -17.20 14.69
CA LEU A 436 -36.73 -16.08 13.79
C LEU A 436 -37.48 -14.81 14.23
N ARG A 437 -38.77 -14.92 14.57
CA ARG A 437 -39.56 -13.79 15.10
C ARG A 437 -39.02 -13.24 16.40
N LYS A 438 -38.58 -14.13 17.30
CA LYS A 438 -38.00 -13.74 18.58
C LYS A 438 -36.68 -12.99 18.39
N ARG A 439 -35.85 -13.45 17.44
CA ARG A 439 -34.51 -12.91 17.21
C ARG A 439 -34.52 -11.63 16.37
N TYR A 440 -35.47 -11.46 15.45
CA TYR A 440 -35.59 -10.29 14.58
C TYR A 440 -36.99 -9.68 14.71
N GLY A 441 -37.22 -8.92 15.79
CA GLY A 441 -38.54 -8.37 16.12
C GLY A 441 -39.16 -7.42 15.09
N PHE A 442 -38.34 -6.85 14.19
CA PHE A 442 -38.78 -5.98 13.09
C PHE A 442 -39.23 -6.75 11.83
N VAL A 443 -39.04 -8.08 11.79
CA VAL A 443 -39.35 -8.90 10.60
C VAL A 443 -40.83 -9.27 10.57
N THR A 444 -41.47 -9.00 9.44
CA THR A 444 -42.81 -9.52 9.10
C THR A 444 -42.66 -10.81 8.30
N LEU A 445 -43.46 -11.83 8.61
CA LEU A 445 -43.43 -13.13 7.92
C LEU A 445 -44.67 -13.31 7.05
N GLY A 446 -44.46 -13.36 5.73
CA GLY A 446 -45.46 -13.81 4.75
C GLY A 446 -45.33 -15.32 4.50
N ARG A 447 -46.41 -15.97 4.05
CA ARG A 447 -46.39 -17.39 3.63
C ARG A 447 -46.49 -17.49 2.11
N ALA A 448 -45.64 -18.32 1.51
CA ALA A 448 -45.77 -18.69 0.11
C ALA A 448 -46.81 -19.80 -0.10
N ARG A 449 -47.32 -19.92 -1.34
CA ARG A 449 -48.00 -21.15 -1.76
C ARG A 449 -46.97 -22.27 -1.87
N PRO A 450 -47.26 -23.50 -1.38
CA PRO A 450 -46.35 -24.64 -1.51
C PRO A 450 -45.96 -24.88 -2.98
N GLY A 451 -44.69 -25.12 -3.26
CA GLY A 451 -44.19 -25.44 -4.60
C GLY A 451 -44.17 -24.28 -5.61
N ALA A 452 -44.40 -23.04 -5.16
CA ALA A 452 -44.29 -21.86 -6.02
C ALA A 452 -42.85 -21.67 -6.50
N GLY A 453 -42.64 -21.60 -7.83
CA GLY A 453 -41.33 -21.27 -8.41
C GLY A 453 -40.89 -19.82 -8.11
N PRO A 454 -39.62 -19.47 -8.39
CA PRO A 454 -39.04 -18.16 -8.01
C PRO A 454 -39.84 -16.94 -8.49
N GLY A 455 -40.37 -16.97 -9.71
CA GLY A 455 -41.19 -15.87 -10.24
C GLY A 455 -42.52 -15.70 -9.50
N ALA A 456 -43.16 -16.80 -9.07
CA ALA A 456 -44.40 -16.75 -8.29
C ALA A 456 -44.15 -16.27 -6.85
N GLN A 457 -42.99 -16.61 -6.27
CA GLN A 457 -42.56 -16.10 -4.97
C GLN A 457 -42.31 -14.59 -5.02
N LEU A 458 -41.59 -14.10 -6.05
CA LEU A 458 -41.40 -12.67 -6.27
C LEU A 458 -42.72 -11.92 -6.48
N ALA A 459 -43.66 -12.48 -7.24
CA ALA A 459 -44.98 -11.89 -7.41
C ALA A 459 -45.77 -11.82 -6.10
N ALA A 460 -45.68 -12.86 -5.25
CA ALA A 460 -46.32 -12.88 -3.94
C ALA A 460 -45.72 -11.85 -2.96
N LEU A 461 -44.40 -11.62 -3.05
CA LEU A 461 -43.73 -10.54 -2.32
C LEU A 461 -44.17 -9.18 -2.85
N ARG A 462 -44.11 -8.95 -4.16
CA ARG A 462 -44.52 -7.69 -4.81
C ARG A 462 -45.94 -7.28 -4.43
N ALA A 463 -46.88 -8.23 -4.33
CA ALA A 463 -48.27 -7.98 -3.94
C ALA A 463 -48.44 -7.43 -2.50
N GLN A 464 -47.43 -7.59 -1.64
CA GLN A 464 -47.44 -7.10 -0.25
C GLN A 464 -46.67 -5.79 -0.09
N ILE A 465 -46.10 -5.24 -1.16
CA ILE A 465 -45.25 -4.05 -1.12
C ILE A 465 -46.00 -2.88 -1.76
N ASN A 466 -46.19 -1.80 -1.00
CA ASN A 466 -46.83 -0.58 -1.49
C ASN A 466 -45.83 0.56 -1.76
N GLY A 467 -44.60 0.45 -1.24
CA GLY A 467 -43.56 1.46 -1.42
C GLY A 467 -42.96 1.46 -2.84
N ARG A 468 -42.36 2.59 -3.22
CA ARG A 468 -41.64 2.74 -4.49
C ARG A 468 -40.40 1.84 -4.54
N LEU A 469 -39.61 1.83 -3.47
CA LEU A 469 -38.31 1.18 -3.42
C LEU A 469 -38.38 -0.18 -2.73
N TRP A 470 -37.99 -1.22 -3.45
CA TRP A 470 -38.00 -2.59 -2.99
C TRP A 470 -36.64 -3.26 -3.18
N LEU A 471 -35.93 -3.56 -2.10
CA LEU A 471 -34.72 -4.36 -2.13
C LEU A 471 -35.05 -5.83 -1.85
N HIS A 472 -34.80 -6.72 -2.82
CA HIS A 472 -34.92 -8.16 -2.62
C HIS A 472 -33.53 -8.78 -2.41
N LEU A 473 -33.33 -9.52 -1.32
CA LEU A 473 -32.07 -10.19 -0.98
C LEU A 473 -32.00 -11.64 -1.49
N GLY A 474 -33.11 -12.25 -1.89
CA GLY A 474 -33.14 -13.67 -2.27
C GLY A 474 -32.99 -14.64 -1.08
N GLN A 475 -32.59 -15.87 -1.39
CA GLN A 475 -32.34 -16.95 -0.41
C GLN A 475 -30.83 -17.22 -0.34
N GLY A 476 -30.26 -17.22 0.87
CA GLY A 476 -28.92 -17.74 1.13
C GLY A 476 -27.74 -16.86 0.68
N TRP A 477 -27.98 -15.59 0.37
CA TRP A 477 -26.92 -14.64 0.00
C TRP A 477 -26.19 -14.10 1.23
N GLN A 478 -24.87 -14.03 1.16
CA GLN A 478 -24.01 -13.52 2.23
C GLN A 478 -23.25 -12.29 1.77
N PHE A 479 -23.46 -11.17 2.46
CA PHE A 479 -22.83 -9.88 2.16
C PHE A 479 -21.48 -9.78 2.86
N PHE A 480 -20.51 -9.16 2.20
CA PHE A 480 -19.17 -8.96 2.78
C PHE A 480 -18.62 -7.54 2.57
N THR A 481 -19.34 -6.71 1.83
CA THR A 481 -18.88 -5.37 1.47
C THR A 481 -19.63 -4.31 2.28
N PRO A 482 -18.98 -3.58 3.20
CA PRO A 482 -19.58 -2.40 3.81
C PRO A 482 -19.96 -1.36 2.74
N GLU A 483 -21.23 -0.97 2.65
CA GLU A 483 -21.74 -0.08 1.61
C GLU A 483 -23.03 0.62 2.05
N ASN A 484 -23.24 1.85 1.56
CA ASN A 484 -24.51 2.55 1.61
C ASN A 484 -25.46 1.99 0.53
N TYR A 485 -25.81 0.71 0.63
CA TYR A 485 -26.54 -0.02 -0.41
C TYR A 485 -27.83 0.69 -0.80
N LEU A 486 -28.60 1.17 0.17
CA LEU A 486 -29.91 1.75 -0.10
C LEU A 486 -29.78 3.07 -0.85
N THR A 487 -28.81 3.89 -0.47
CA THR A 487 -28.48 5.16 -1.11
C THR A 487 -27.96 4.95 -2.51
N ARG A 488 -26.97 4.07 -2.66
CA ARG A 488 -26.33 3.80 -3.94
C ARG A 488 -27.30 3.25 -4.97
N LEU A 489 -28.11 2.25 -4.60
CA LEU A 489 -29.07 1.62 -5.50
C LEU A 489 -30.24 2.58 -5.85
N THR A 490 -30.69 3.39 -4.89
CA THR A 490 -31.72 4.41 -5.13
C THR A 490 -31.22 5.49 -6.09
N ALA A 491 -29.97 5.96 -5.90
CA ALA A 491 -29.36 6.96 -6.76
C ALA A 491 -29.27 6.50 -8.23
N VAL A 492 -28.98 5.22 -8.49
CA VAL A 492 -29.04 4.64 -9.85
C VAL A 492 -30.46 4.75 -10.42
N LEU A 493 -31.49 4.35 -9.66
CA LEU A 493 -32.88 4.41 -10.10
C LEU A 493 -33.37 5.84 -10.35
N ASP A 494 -32.92 6.81 -9.54
CA ASP A 494 -33.27 8.22 -9.70
C ASP A 494 -32.55 8.84 -10.90
N THR A 495 -31.28 8.48 -11.12
CA THR A 495 -30.47 8.95 -12.26
C THR A 495 -30.98 8.39 -13.59
N GLU A 496 -31.45 7.14 -13.60
CA GLU A 496 -31.78 6.40 -14.82
C GLU A 496 -33.29 6.10 -14.91
N PRO A 497 -34.11 6.97 -15.52
CA PRO A 497 -35.58 6.81 -15.54
C PRO A 497 -36.07 5.53 -16.23
N GLN A 498 -35.28 4.99 -17.16
CA GLN A 498 -35.59 3.74 -17.87
C GLN A 498 -35.25 2.49 -17.06
N VAL A 499 -34.45 2.61 -16.00
CA VAL A 499 -34.03 1.48 -15.17
C VAL A 499 -35.12 1.17 -14.14
N PHE A 500 -35.57 -0.09 -14.13
CA PHE A 500 -36.56 -0.57 -13.16
C PHE A 500 -35.96 -1.53 -12.10
N GLN A 501 -34.75 -2.06 -12.34
CA GLN A 501 -34.04 -2.94 -11.43
C GLN A 501 -32.54 -2.65 -11.43
N VAL A 502 -31.93 -2.62 -10.25
CA VAL A 502 -30.48 -2.50 -10.04
C VAL A 502 -29.98 -3.70 -9.25
N GLY A 503 -29.20 -4.58 -9.90
CA GLY A 503 -28.55 -5.71 -9.26
C GLY A 503 -27.35 -5.29 -8.42
N ILE A 504 -27.14 -5.96 -7.28
CA ILE A 504 -26.03 -5.67 -6.37
C ILE A 504 -24.69 -6.19 -6.90
N ASN A 505 -24.67 -7.34 -7.57
CA ASN A 505 -23.44 -7.93 -8.08
C ASN A 505 -23.26 -7.65 -9.57
N LEU A 506 -22.01 -7.34 -9.95
CA LEU A 506 -21.57 -7.33 -11.34
C LEU A 506 -21.87 -8.68 -12.00
N SER A 507 -22.45 -8.64 -13.20
CA SER A 507 -22.73 -9.80 -14.04
C SER A 507 -23.55 -10.91 -13.35
N ASP A 508 -24.38 -10.56 -12.35
CA ASP A 508 -25.19 -11.51 -11.56
C ASP A 508 -24.35 -12.64 -10.93
N ALA A 509 -23.08 -12.32 -10.60
CA ALA A 509 -22.14 -13.29 -10.06
C ALA A 509 -22.64 -13.90 -8.74
N ILE A 510 -22.51 -15.21 -8.61
CA ILE A 510 -22.86 -15.97 -7.40
C ILE A 510 -21.64 -16.27 -6.51
N THR A 511 -20.44 -16.13 -7.05
CA THR A 511 -19.15 -16.32 -6.37
C THR A 511 -18.24 -15.12 -6.63
N LEU A 512 -17.11 -15.05 -5.92
CA LEU A 512 -16.06 -14.09 -6.23
C LEU A 512 -15.54 -14.30 -7.65
N THR A 513 -15.32 -13.19 -8.34
CA THR A 513 -14.81 -13.19 -9.71
C THR A 513 -13.41 -12.61 -9.80
N GLY A 514 -12.94 -11.86 -8.79
CA GLY A 514 -11.69 -11.10 -8.87
C GLY A 514 -11.73 -10.00 -9.93
N THR A 515 -12.94 -9.53 -10.30
CA THR A 515 -13.12 -8.56 -11.36
C THR A 515 -13.87 -7.32 -10.90
N SER A 516 -13.63 -6.21 -11.61
CA SER A 516 -14.43 -4.99 -11.57
C SER A 516 -14.73 -4.58 -13.01
N ALA A 517 -15.82 -3.87 -13.25
CA ALA A 517 -16.14 -3.41 -14.59
C ALA A 517 -15.06 -2.45 -15.14
N ALA A 518 -14.83 -2.53 -16.46
CA ALA A 518 -13.94 -1.62 -17.18
C ALA A 518 -14.47 -0.19 -17.14
N GLU A 519 -13.59 0.80 -17.06
CA GLU A 519 -14.01 2.20 -16.87
C GLU A 519 -14.90 2.71 -18.01
N GLN A 520 -14.59 2.34 -19.25
CA GLN A 520 -15.34 2.80 -20.44
C GLN A 520 -16.77 2.26 -20.50
N ALA A 521 -17.07 1.18 -19.79
CA ALA A 521 -18.40 0.57 -19.76
C ALA A 521 -19.26 1.07 -18.59
N THR A 522 -18.66 1.79 -17.63
CA THR A 522 -19.35 2.25 -16.42
C THR A 522 -19.96 3.64 -16.58
N GLN A 523 -21.13 3.82 -15.98
CA GLN A 523 -21.69 5.13 -15.66
C GLN A 523 -21.25 5.54 -14.25
N ARG A 524 -21.27 6.84 -13.96
CA ARG A 524 -20.86 7.39 -12.67
C ARG A 524 -21.71 8.57 -12.24
N THR A 525 -22.24 8.52 -11.03
CA THR A 525 -22.81 9.68 -10.35
C THR A 525 -22.31 9.77 -8.91
N PRO A 526 -22.37 10.95 -8.25
CA PRO A 526 -21.85 11.14 -6.90
C PRO A 526 -22.38 10.12 -5.89
N ASP A 527 -23.70 9.88 -5.88
CA ASP A 527 -24.34 9.00 -4.89
C ASP A 527 -24.41 7.52 -5.33
N ALA A 528 -24.40 7.24 -6.64
CA ALA A 528 -24.43 5.86 -7.15
C ALA A 528 -23.04 5.22 -7.26
N GLY A 529 -21.97 6.02 -7.22
CA GLY A 529 -20.65 5.55 -7.60
C GLY A 529 -20.65 5.00 -9.04
N ARG A 530 -19.88 3.94 -9.28
CA ARG A 530 -19.80 3.26 -10.59
C ARG A 530 -20.91 2.21 -10.72
N TYR A 531 -21.53 2.12 -11.89
CA TYR A 531 -22.53 1.11 -12.21
C TYR A 531 -22.59 0.85 -13.72
N LEU A 532 -23.28 -0.21 -14.14
CA LEU A 532 -23.47 -0.57 -15.55
C LEU A 532 -24.95 -0.66 -15.87
N LEU A 533 -25.31 -0.16 -17.05
CA LEU A 533 -26.60 -0.45 -17.65
C LEU A 533 -26.57 -1.85 -18.28
N THR A 534 -27.53 -2.69 -17.91
CA THR A 534 -27.67 -4.06 -18.38
C THR A 534 -29.00 -4.24 -19.14
N SER A 535 -29.12 -5.35 -19.87
CA SER A 535 -30.35 -5.76 -20.56
C SER A 535 -31.03 -6.96 -19.91
N THR A 536 -30.40 -7.57 -18.90
CA THR A 536 -30.85 -8.78 -18.24
C THR A 536 -31.13 -8.49 -16.77
N MET A 537 -32.31 -8.92 -16.31
CA MET A 537 -32.67 -8.85 -14.89
C MET A 537 -31.73 -9.68 -14.04
N ALA A 538 -31.26 -9.09 -12.93
CA ALA A 538 -30.50 -9.80 -11.92
C ALA A 538 -31.39 -10.85 -11.24
N ARG A 539 -30.81 -12.05 -11.01
CA ARG A 539 -31.46 -13.14 -10.26
C ARG A 539 -31.07 -13.10 -8.77
N GLY A 540 -29.89 -12.55 -8.47
CA GLY A 540 -29.42 -12.30 -7.11
C GLY A 540 -30.06 -11.08 -6.44
N PRO A 541 -29.44 -10.55 -5.38
CA PRO A 541 -29.95 -9.41 -4.66
C PRO A 541 -30.06 -8.17 -5.56
N ALA A 542 -31.22 -7.50 -5.52
CA ALA A 542 -31.49 -6.38 -6.41
C ALA A 542 -32.54 -5.41 -5.83
N MET A 543 -32.36 -4.12 -6.09
CA MET A 543 -33.35 -3.07 -5.83
C MET A 543 -34.26 -2.90 -7.05
N PHE A 544 -35.56 -2.67 -6.81
CA PHE A 544 -36.57 -2.39 -7.82
C PHE A 544 -37.24 -1.04 -7.56
N ASP A 545 -37.57 -0.34 -8.65
CA ASP A 545 -38.66 0.65 -8.64
C ASP A 545 -39.96 -0.10 -8.98
N THR A 546 -40.87 -0.18 -8.02
CA THR A 546 -42.06 -1.03 -8.12
C THR A 546 -43.03 -0.59 -9.21
N ALA A 547 -43.18 0.71 -9.44
CA ALA A 547 -44.05 1.25 -10.48
C ALA A 547 -43.47 0.96 -11.87
N ARG A 548 -42.16 1.17 -12.05
CA ARG A 548 -41.47 0.88 -13.32
C ARG A 548 -41.41 -0.63 -13.60
N LEU A 549 -41.25 -1.46 -12.57
CA LEU A 549 -41.31 -2.92 -12.71
C LEU A 549 -42.69 -3.36 -13.22
N ASP A 550 -43.77 -2.84 -12.63
CA ASP A 550 -45.13 -3.18 -13.06
C ASP A 550 -45.39 -2.74 -14.51
N GLN A 551 -44.87 -1.57 -14.90
CA GLN A 551 -44.91 -1.10 -16.29
C GLN A 551 -44.13 -2.04 -17.22
N ALA A 552 -42.90 -2.39 -16.86
CA ALA A 552 -42.03 -3.28 -17.64
C ALA A 552 -42.65 -4.66 -17.86
N LEU A 553 -43.31 -5.22 -16.84
CA LEU A 553 -44.04 -6.49 -16.92
C LEU A 553 -45.26 -6.42 -17.84
N ARG A 554 -45.95 -5.27 -17.93
CA ARG A 554 -47.04 -5.06 -18.89
C ARG A 554 -46.52 -4.95 -20.33
N THR A 555 -45.39 -4.27 -20.53
CA THR A 555 -44.81 -4.04 -21.86
C THR A 555 -44.05 -5.24 -22.44
N LYS A 556 -43.65 -6.24 -21.65
CA LYS A 556 -43.07 -7.50 -22.20
C LYS A 556 -43.99 -8.22 -23.18
N ASN A 557 -45.29 -7.90 -23.17
CA ASN A 557 -46.28 -8.42 -24.12
C ASN A 557 -46.37 -7.62 -25.45
N THR A 558 -45.58 -6.56 -25.62
CA THR A 558 -45.57 -5.68 -26.80
C THR A 558 -44.14 -5.34 -27.16
N ASN A 559 -43.64 -5.81 -28.32
CA ASN A 559 -42.26 -5.61 -28.80
C ASN A 559 -41.76 -4.15 -28.60
N PRO A 560 -40.96 -3.84 -27.56
CA PRO A 560 -40.58 -2.47 -27.26
C PRO A 560 -39.35 -2.06 -28.08
N ASP A 561 -39.25 -0.77 -28.39
CA ASP A 561 -38.07 -0.17 -29.02
C ASP A 561 -36.84 -0.26 -28.08
N PRO A 562 -35.70 -0.83 -28.54
CA PRO A 562 -34.49 -0.98 -27.72
C PRO A 562 -33.94 0.33 -27.12
N ALA A 563 -34.21 1.49 -27.74
CA ALA A 563 -33.71 2.79 -27.28
C ALA A 563 -34.56 3.44 -26.17
N THR A 564 -35.83 3.03 -26.05
CA THR A 564 -36.81 3.63 -25.13
C THR A 564 -37.46 2.61 -24.18
N GLY A 565 -37.13 1.33 -24.35
CA GLY A 565 -37.65 0.21 -23.56
C GLY A 565 -37.11 0.16 -22.13
N PRO A 566 -37.77 -0.61 -21.25
CA PRO A 566 -37.35 -0.79 -19.86
C PRO A 566 -35.97 -1.48 -19.79
N ARG A 567 -35.07 -0.92 -18.98
CA ARG A 567 -33.69 -1.41 -18.80
C ARG A 567 -33.43 -1.86 -17.36
N THR A 568 -32.31 -2.52 -17.17
CA THR A 568 -31.79 -2.89 -15.85
C THR A 568 -30.40 -2.30 -15.66
N ALA A 569 -29.88 -2.35 -14.44
CA ALA A 569 -28.52 -1.95 -14.12
C ALA A 569 -27.91 -2.92 -13.11
N SER A 570 -26.59 -2.85 -12.91
CA SER A 570 -25.89 -3.51 -11.81
C SER A 570 -24.79 -2.61 -11.26
N LEU A 571 -24.38 -2.83 -10.01
CA LEU A 571 -23.12 -2.28 -9.52
C LEU A 571 -21.93 -2.87 -10.29
N ASP A 572 -20.77 -2.26 -10.14
CA ASP A 572 -19.53 -2.53 -10.88
C ASP A 572 -18.60 -3.56 -10.22
N GLU A 573 -18.98 -4.09 -9.06
CA GLU A 573 -18.22 -5.02 -8.24
C GLU A 573 -19.12 -6.20 -7.76
N VAL A 574 -18.51 -7.24 -7.21
CA VAL A 574 -19.23 -8.29 -6.46
C VAL A 574 -19.26 -7.89 -4.98
N HIS A 575 -20.44 -7.88 -4.38
CA HIS A 575 -20.68 -7.40 -3.02
C HIS A 575 -21.17 -8.48 -2.06
N CYS A 576 -21.69 -9.58 -2.61
CA CYS A 576 -22.22 -10.72 -1.87
C CYS A 576 -22.00 -12.02 -2.65
N VAL A 577 -22.00 -13.16 -1.96
CA VAL A 577 -21.88 -14.50 -2.56
C VAL A 577 -23.06 -15.37 -2.14
N LEU A 578 -23.41 -16.35 -2.96
CA LEU A 578 -24.42 -17.34 -2.62
C LEU A 578 -23.79 -18.42 -1.73
N SER A 579 -24.43 -18.75 -0.61
CA SER A 579 -23.97 -19.84 0.25
C SER A 579 -23.97 -21.16 -0.54
N PRO A 580 -22.92 -22.00 -0.44
CA PRO A 580 -22.89 -23.32 -1.09
C PRO A 580 -24.01 -24.26 -0.64
N GLN A 581 -24.67 -23.95 0.49
CA GLN A 581 -25.74 -24.73 1.10
C GLN A 581 -27.15 -24.24 0.74
N ALA A 582 -27.27 -23.19 -0.10
CA ALA A 582 -28.52 -22.45 -0.35
C ALA A 582 -29.39 -22.99 -1.49
#